data_AF-A0A3N5I5M5-F1
#
_entry.id   AF-A0A3N5I5M5-F1
#
_cell.length_a   1.000
_cell.length_b   1.000
_cell.length_c   1.000
_cell.angle_alpha   90.00
_cell.angle_beta   90.00
_cell.angle_gamma   90.00
#
_symmetry.space_group_name_H-M   'P 1'
#
loop_
_entity.id
_entity.type
_entity.pdbx_description
1 polymer ?
#
loop_
_entity_poly.entity_id
_entity_poly.type
_entity_poly.pdbx_seq_one_letter_code
_entity_poly.pdbx_strand_id
1 'polypeptide(L)'
;MKQAKGIESLPDRLKFIAQQDDRAARLIWNNTALALSYCAYLIPEIADACYAVDDAVRGGFFHELGPFEIWDILGVKETAAKMEAEGFQVAAWVKEMIAAGGETFYKKDGVRKLTWDLASRSYQPIPVDPNFIVLKDLKETRGVLKKNFSASLIDLGDDVLCLEFHSKMNALDPDIFAMGYSALEELEKGYAGLVIGNQGENFSVGANVFNVVMAAENKMWG
;
A
#
# COMPACT_ATOMS: atom_id res chain seq x y z
N MET A 1 -21.09 -12.74 8.54
CA MET A 1 -19.96 -13.34 7.78
C MET A 1 -20.15 -13.66 6.28
N LYS A 2 -21.25 -14.28 5.81
CA LYS A 2 -21.36 -14.63 4.36
C LYS A 2 -21.26 -13.41 3.43
N GLN A 3 -21.83 -12.28 3.84
CA GLN A 3 -21.77 -11.02 3.11
C GLN A 3 -20.36 -10.41 3.06
N ALA A 4 -19.55 -10.59 4.11
CA ALA A 4 -18.17 -10.10 4.14
C ALA A 4 -17.29 -10.73 3.03
N LYS A 5 -17.63 -11.94 2.55
CA LYS A 5 -16.92 -12.58 1.44
C LYS A 5 -17.13 -11.87 0.10
N GLY A 6 -18.21 -11.11 -0.04
CA GLY A 6 -18.51 -10.34 -1.25
C GLY A 6 -17.85 -8.96 -1.26
N ILE A 7 -17.15 -8.56 -0.19
CA ILE A 7 -16.47 -7.28 -0.10
C ILE A 7 -15.00 -7.48 -0.46
N GLU A 8 -14.61 -7.03 -1.66
CA GLU A 8 -13.25 -7.18 -2.19
C GLU A 8 -12.25 -6.32 -1.40
N SER A 9 -12.58 -5.04 -1.18
CA SER A 9 -11.75 -4.09 -0.44
C SER A 9 -11.53 -4.54 1.01
N LEU A 10 -10.27 -4.78 1.40
CA LEU A 10 -9.93 -5.12 2.78
C LEU A 10 -10.38 -4.03 3.78
N PRO A 11 -10.16 -2.72 3.55
CA PRO A 11 -10.66 -1.68 4.43
C PRO A 11 -12.18 -1.73 4.67
N ASP A 12 -12.96 -1.87 3.61
CA ASP A 12 -14.43 -1.91 3.73
C ASP A 12 -14.90 -3.19 4.41
N ARG A 13 -14.19 -4.30 4.18
CA ARG A 13 -14.47 -5.57 4.83
C ARG A 13 -14.19 -5.51 6.33
N LEU A 14 -13.09 -4.86 6.75
CA LEU A 14 -12.76 -4.64 8.15
C LEU A 14 -13.83 -3.79 8.85
N LYS A 15 -14.22 -2.66 8.25
CA LYS A 15 -15.31 -1.81 8.74
C LYS A 15 -16.61 -2.59 8.87
N PHE A 16 -16.97 -3.36 7.85
CA PHE A 16 -18.17 -4.19 7.86
C PHE A 16 -18.16 -5.19 9.01
N ILE A 17 -17.06 -5.95 9.16
CA ILE A 17 -16.92 -6.97 10.23
C ILE A 17 -17.01 -6.33 11.61
N ALA A 18 -16.40 -5.16 11.82
CA ALA A 18 -16.43 -4.45 13.09
C ALA A 18 -17.85 -4.01 13.52
N GLN A 19 -18.81 -3.97 12.60
CA GLN A 19 -20.21 -3.61 12.87
C GLN A 19 -21.13 -4.84 13.06
N GLN A 20 -20.62 -6.05 12.87
CA GLN A 20 -21.43 -7.27 13.00
C GLN A 20 -21.30 -7.87 14.41
N ASP A 21 -22.36 -8.55 14.85
CA ASP A 21 -22.41 -9.23 16.16
C ASP A 21 -22.65 -10.76 16.02
N ASP A 22 -22.29 -11.33 14.87
CA ASP A 22 -22.29 -12.80 14.76
C ASP A 22 -21.05 -13.41 15.44
N ARG A 23 -21.11 -14.71 15.79
CA ARG A 23 -20.04 -15.39 16.54
C ARG A 23 -18.65 -15.21 15.91
N ALA A 24 -18.57 -15.27 14.58
CA ALA A 24 -17.30 -15.14 13.89
C ALA A 24 -16.84 -13.68 13.81
N ALA A 25 -17.76 -12.73 13.63
CA ALA A 25 -17.44 -11.30 13.72
C ALA A 25 -16.89 -10.92 15.09
N ARG A 26 -17.52 -11.37 16.19
CA ARG A 26 -17.00 -11.16 17.55
C ARG A 26 -15.61 -11.74 17.76
N LEU A 27 -15.36 -12.95 17.26
CA LEU A 27 -14.03 -13.57 17.36
C LEU A 27 -12.97 -12.73 16.65
N ILE A 28 -13.25 -12.32 15.41
CA ILE A 28 -12.33 -11.49 14.61
C ILE A 28 -12.10 -10.15 15.31
N TRP A 29 -13.19 -9.48 15.72
CA TRP A 29 -13.11 -8.20 16.42
C TRP A 29 -12.32 -8.30 17.72
N ASN A 30 -12.57 -9.29 18.58
CA ASN A 30 -11.86 -9.42 19.85
C ASN A 30 -10.36 -9.66 19.64
N ASN A 31 -9.99 -10.48 18.66
CA ASN A 31 -8.59 -10.70 18.32
C ASN A 31 -7.93 -9.43 17.78
N THR A 32 -8.63 -8.71 16.89
CA THR A 32 -8.17 -7.42 16.37
C THR A 32 -8.01 -6.41 17.50
N ALA A 33 -9.05 -6.15 18.30
CA ALA A 33 -9.04 -5.22 19.42
C ALA A 33 -7.93 -5.52 20.44
N LEU A 34 -7.68 -6.81 20.74
CA LEU A 34 -6.57 -7.21 21.58
C LEU A 34 -5.20 -6.86 20.97
N ALA A 35 -5.00 -7.19 19.69
CA ALA A 35 -3.76 -6.85 18.98
C ALA A 35 -3.53 -5.34 18.90
N LEU A 36 -4.59 -4.60 18.58
CA LEU A 36 -4.64 -3.15 18.52
C LEU A 36 -4.29 -2.49 19.86
N SER A 37 -4.89 -2.99 20.94
CA SER A 37 -4.61 -2.57 22.32
C SER A 37 -3.14 -2.82 22.66
N TYR A 38 -2.68 -4.06 22.47
CA TYR A 38 -1.32 -4.46 22.78
C TYR A 38 -0.28 -3.62 22.01
N CYS A 39 -0.45 -3.47 20.70
CA CYS A 39 0.48 -2.70 19.86
C CYS A 39 0.57 -1.23 20.28
N ALA A 40 -0.54 -0.62 20.71
CA ALA A 40 -0.52 0.74 21.24
C ALA A 40 0.33 0.86 22.51
N TYR A 41 0.36 -0.16 23.39
CA TYR A 41 1.20 -0.16 24.59
C TYR A 41 2.69 -0.39 24.31
N LEU A 42 3.07 -0.89 23.13
CA LEU A 42 4.48 -1.02 22.76
C LEU A 42 5.15 0.34 22.51
N ILE A 43 4.36 1.41 22.33
CA ILE A 43 4.86 2.76 22.13
C ILE A 43 4.70 3.56 23.44
N PRO A 44 5.76 4.18 23.98
CA PRO A 44 7.14 4.27 23.45
C PRO A 44 8.12 3.22 24.03
N GLU A 45 7.65 2.18 24.73
CA GLU A 45 8.54 1.27 25.48
C GLU A 45 9.46 0.41 24.60
N ILE A 46 8.92 -0.14 23.52
CA ILE A 46 9.61 -1.10 22.63
C ILE A 46 9.79 -0.52 21.21
N ALA A 47 8.92 0.40 20.80
CA ALA A 47 8.99 1.05 19.50
C ALA A 47 8.77 2.56 19.63
N ASP A 48 9.46 3.34 18.82
CA ASP A 48 9.42 4.81 18.87
C ASP A 48 8.26 5.40 18.06
N ALA A 49 7.70 4.66 17.09
CA ALA A 49 6.70 5.17 16.16
C ALA A 49 5.73 4.10 15.65
N CYS A 50 4.54 4.54 15.24
CA CYS A 50 3.48 3.66 14.72
C CYS A 50 3.95 2.85 13.50
N TYR A 51 4.67 3.48 12.56
CA TYR A 51 5.11 2.82 11.33
C TYR A 51 6.10 1.69 11.59
N ALA A 52 6.93 1.78 12.64
CA ALA A 52 7.88 0.73 12.98
C ALA A 52 7.16 -0.56 13.43
N VAL A 53 6.08 -0.41 14.20
CA VAL A 53 5.24 -1.55 14.62
C VAL A 53 4.48 -2.11 13.42
N ASP A 54 3.91 -1.25 12.57
CA ASP A 54 3.20 -1.69 11.37
C ASP A 54 4.12 -2.46 10.41
N ASP A 55 5.32 -1.96 10.16
CA ASP A 55 6.32 -2.61 9.31
C ASP A 55 6.75 -3.96 9.90
N ALA A 56 6.96 -4.04 11.21
CA ALA A 56 7.29 -5.29 11.89
C ALA A 56 6.15 -6.33 11.77
N VAL A 57 4.89 -5.91 11.89
CA VAL A 57 3.74 -6.82 11.75
C VAL A 57 3.56 -7.27 10.30
N ARG A 58 3.66 -6.35 9.34
CA ARG A 58 3.54 -6.70 7.90
C ARG A 58 4.68 -7.61 7.45
N GLY A 59 5.92 -7.27 7.79
CA GLY A 59 7.11 -8.03 7.40
C GLY A 59 7.29 -9.34 8.17
N GLY A 60 6.91 -9.39 9.45
CA GLY A 60 7.12 -10.57 10.31
C GLY A 60 5.99 -11.59 10.24
N PHE A 61 4.76 -11.16 9.97
CA PHE A 61 3.57 -12.01 10.02
C PHE A 61 2.79 -12.06 8.70
N PHE A 62 3.34 -11.51 7.61
CA PHE A 62 2.69 -11.45 6.29
C PHE A 62 1.30 -10.80 6.33
N HIS A 63 1.10 -9.83 7.21
CA HIS A 63 -0.11 -9.03 7.21
C HIS A 63 -0.08 -8.01 6.07
N GLU A 64 -1.23 -7.78 5.43
CA GLU A 64 -1.38 -6.74 4.41
C GLU A 64 -1.35 -5.33 5.01
N LEU A 65 -1.93 -5.18 6.22
CA LEU A 65 -2.04 -3.93 6.95
C LEU A 65 -1.46 -4.07 8.36
N GLY A 66 -0.80 -3.02 8.84
CA GLY A 66 -0.35 -2.92 10.22
C GLY A 66 -1.49 -2.57 11.20
N PRO A 67 -1.31 -2.78 12.50
CA PRO A 67 -2.30 -2.43 13.53
C PRO A 67 -2.72 -0.95 13.50
N PHE A 68 -1.81 0.01 13.29
CA PHE A 68 -2.16 1.43 13.28
C PHE A 68 -2.86 1.82 11.97
N GLU A 69 -2.50 1.22 10.84
CA GLU A 69 -3.29 1.32 9.59
C GLU A 69 -4.70 0.76 9.76
N ILE A 70 -4.87 -0.35 10.49
CA ILE A 70 -6.19 -0.92 10.81
C ILE A 70 -7.01 0.03 11.68
N TRP A 71 -6.42 0.64 12.71
CA TRP A 71 -7.09 1.68 13.51
C TRP A 71 -7.59 2.83 12.63
N ASP A 72 -6.73 3.36 11.75
CA ASP A 72 -7.08 4.48 10.87
C ASP A 72 -8.24 4.13 9.95
N ILE A 73 -8.27 2.89 9.44
CA ILE A 73 -9.39 2.39 8.64
C ILE A 73 -10.67 2.32 9.47
N LEU A 74 -10.60 1.81 10.70
CA LEU A 74 -11.78 1.62 11.56
C LEU A 74 -12.28 2.94 12.18
N GLY A 75 -11.45 3.98 12.18
CA GLY A 75 -11.68 5.26 12.84
C GLY A 75 -11.13 5.22 14.26
N VAL A 76 -10.10 6.03 14.54
CA VAL A 76 -9.33 5.96 15.80
C VAL A 76 -10.23 6.22 17.00
N LYS A 77 -11.02 7.29 16.95
CA LYS A 77 -11.86 7.73 18.07
C LYS A 77 -12.98 6.73 18.35
N GLU A 78 -13.64 6.26 17.30
CA GLU A 78 -14.73 5.28 17.38
C GLU A 78 -14.22 3.93 17.89
N THR A 79 -13.06 3.49 17.39
CA THR A 79 -12.40 2.25 17.79
C THR A 79 -11.97 2.31 19.25
N ALA A 80 -11.34 3.40 19.69
CA ALA A 80 -10.97 3.59 21.10
C ALA A 80 -12.19 3.51 22.02
N ALA A 81 -13.26 4.25 21.71
CA ALA A 81 -14.47 4.26 22.52
C ALA A 81 -15.15 2.88 22.59
N LYS A 82 -15.21 2.17 21.45
CA LYS A 82 -15.75 0.81 21.40
C LYS A 82 -14.92 -0.18 22.21
N MET A 83 -13.59 -0.13 22.07
CA MET A 83 -12.65 -0.96 22.82
C MET A 83 -12.85 -0.79 24.33
N GLU A 84 -12.94 0.46 24.81
CA GLU A 84 -13.18 0.75 26.23
C GLU A 84 -14.54 0.25 26.72
N ALA A 85 -15.60 0.45 25.94
CA ALA A 85 -16.94 -0.03 26.28
C ALA A 85 -17.00 -1.55 26.41
N GLU A 86 -16.13 -2.27 25.71
CA GLU A 86 -16.03 -3.73 25.72
C GLU A 86 -14.93 -4.26 26.67
N GLY A 87 -14.29 -3.37 27.45
CA GLY A 87 -13.33 -3.75 28.50
C GLY A 87 -11.88 -3.91 28.03
N PHE A 88 -11.57 -3.57 26.77
CA PHE A 88 -10.18 -3.49 26.30
C PHE A 88 -9.54 -2.19 26.78
N GLN A 89 -8.23 -2.25 27.05
CA GLN A 89 -7.48 -1.06 27.43
C GLN A 89 -7.02 -0.30 26.19
N VAL A 90 -7.05 1.03 26.26
CA VAL A 90 -6.48 1.92 25.25
C VAL A 90 -5.35 2.70 25.90
N ALA A 91 -4.18 2.70 25.25
CA ALA A 91 -2.99 3.38 25.76
C ALA A 91 -3.25 4.88 25.95
N ALA A 92 -2.66 5.46 27.00
CA ALA A 92 -2.91 6.85 27.38
C ALA A 92 -2.58 7.84 26.25
N TRP A 93 -1.47 7.62 25.54
CA TRP A 93 -1.02 8.49 24.45
C TRP A 93 -2.01 8.55 23.28
N VAL A 94 -2.77 7.48 23.02
CA VAL A 94 -3.81 7.47 21.99
C VAL A 94 -4.95 8.40 22.38
N LYS A 95 -5.33 8.40 23.66
CA LYS A 95 -6.36 9.32 24.19
C LYS A 95 -5.87 10.76 24.16
N GLU A 96 -4.59 10.99 24.48
CA GLU A 96 -3.96 12.31 24.39
C GLU A 96 -3.92 12.81 22.95
N MET A 97 -3.60 11.95 21.97
CA MET A 97 -3.67 12.27 20.54
C MET A 97 -5.08 12.69 20.14
N ILE A 98 -6.11 11.92 20.51
CA ILE A 98 -7.51 12.26 20.22
C ILE A 98 -7.89 13.60 20.86
N ALA A 99 -7.50 13.84 22.12
CA ALA A 99 -7.76 15.09 22.82
C ALA A 99 -7.04 16.30 22.21
N ALA A 100 -5.87 16.08 21.60
CA ALA A 100 -5.11 17.08 20.85
C ALA A 100 -5.68 17.32 19.43
N GLY A 101 -6.76 16.64 19.03
CA GLY A 101 -7.38 16.77 17.72
C GLY A 101 -6.77 15.88 16.63
N GLY A 102 -5.96 14.89 17.00
CA GLY A 102 -5.49 13.84 16.08
C GLY A 102 -6.62 12.88 15.74
N GLU A 103 -6.95 12.76 14.46
CA GLU A 103 -8.03 11.88 13.96
C GLU A 103 -7.52 10.51 13.49
N THR A 104 -6.26 10.45 13.06
CA THR A 104 -5.60 9.28 12.47
C THR A 104 -4.14 9.23 12.94
N PHE A 105 -3.53 8.04 12.98
CA PHE A 105 -2.10 7.87 13.22
C PHE A 105 -1.27 8.31 12.02
N TYR A 106 -1.82 8.20 10.81
CA TYR A 106 -1.17 8.61 9.57
C TYR A 106 -1.94 9.69 8.83
N LYS A 107 -1.20 10.61 8.20
CA LYS A 107 -1.72 11.59 7.25
C LYS A 107 -0.92 11.56 5.96
N LYS A 108 -1.53 12.03 4.89
CA LYS A 108 -0.82 12.32 3.65
C LYS A 108 -0.73 13.82 3.45
N ASP A 109 0.46 14.27 3.08
CA ASP A 109 0.74 15.62 2.61
C ASP A 109 1.43 15.50 1.24
N GLY A 110 0.61 15.56 0.18
CA GLY A 110 1.00 15.11 -1.16
C GLY A 110 1.46 13.65 -1.15
N VAL A 111 2.68 13.41 -1.64
CA VAL A 111 3.32 12.08 -1.63
C VAL A 111 3.93 11.71 -0.28
N ARG A 112 4.12 12.67 0.64
CA ARG A 112 4.73 12.38 1.94
C ARG A 112 3.70 11.78 2.87
N LYS A 113 4.05 10.64 3.47
CA LYS A 113 3.32 10.10 4.61
C LYS A 113 3.85 10.76 5.88
N LEU A 114 2.94 11.23 6.70
CA LEU A 114 3.21 11.75 8.03
C LEU A 114 2.66 10.76 9.07
N THR A 115 3.32 10.65 10.21
CA THR A 115 2.87 9.86 11.37
C THR A 115 2.74 10.76 12.59
N TRP A 116 1.82 10.46 13.51
CA TRP A 116 1.73 11.17 14.78
C TRP A 116 2.95 10.86 15.66
N ASP A 117 3.67 11.91 16.07
CA ASP A 117 4.79 11.82 16.99
C ASP A 117 4.35 12.17 18.43
N LEU A 118 4.67 11.29 19.38
CA LEU A 118 4.27 11.45 20.78
C LEU A 118 5.05 12.59 21.47
N ALA A 119 6.31 12.81 21.09
CA ALA A 119 7.16 13.81 21.72
C ALA A 119 6.76 15.24 21.31
N SER A 120 6.57 15.48 20.01
CA SER A 120 6.17 16.78 19.48
C SER A 120 4.66 17.01 19.52
N ARG A 121 3.85 15.96 19.75
CA ARG A 121 2.38 15.99 19.69
C ARG A 121 1.88 16.59 18.37
N SER A 122 2.52 16.19 17.28
CA SER A 122 2.21 16.68 15.94
C SER A 122 2.58 15.64 14.89
N TYR A 123 2.13 15.83 13.66
CA TYR A 123 2.45 14.95 12.55
C TYR A 123 3.85 15.25 12.01
N GLN A 124 4.71 14.23 11.99
CA GLN A 124 6.06 14.28 11.46
C GLN A 124 6.21 13.41 10.21
N PRO A 125 7.07 13.77 9.25
CA PRO A 125 7.34 12.92 8.09
C PRO A 125 7.88 11.56 8.51
N ILE A 126 7.35 10.49 7.91
CA ILE A 126 7.94 9.15 8.04
C ILE A 126 9.30 9.18 7.32
N PRO A 127 10.39 8.73 7.96
CA PRO A 127 11.69 8.59 7.30
C PRO A 127 11.58 7.66 6.09
N VAL A 128 12.07 8.12 4.95
CA VAL A 128 12.15 7.32 3.72
C VAL A 128 13.61 7.16 3.36
N ASP A 129 14.04 5.94 3.06
CA ASP A 129 15.38 5.70 2.52
C ASP A 129 15.48 6.39 1.16
N PRO A 130 16.46 7.30 0.94
CA PRO A 130 16.61 7.99 -0.33
C PRO A 130 16.86 7.04 -1.52
N ASN A 131 17.30 5.81 -1.27
CA ASN A 131 17.51 4.78 -2.29
C ASN A 131 16.23 3.95 -2.56
N PHE A 132 15.16 4.15 -1.79
CA PHE A 132 13.91 3.45 -1.97
C PHE A 132 12.95 4.27 -2.84
N ILE A 133 12.62 3.73 -4.01
CA ILE A 133 11.76 4.38 -4.98
C ILE A 133 10.33 3.84 -4.87
N VAL A 134 9.35 4.75 -4.75
CA VAL A 134 7.93 4.44 -4.92
C VAL A 134 7.47 5.01 -6.26
N LEU A 135 7.19 4.14 -7.23
CA LEU A 135 6.82 4.52 -8.60
C LEU A 135 5.58 5.39 -8.63
N LYS A 136 4.60 5.11 -7.74
CA LYS A 136 3.40 5.94 -7.62
C LYS A 136 3.74 7.39 -7.25
N ASP A 137 4.61 7.58 -6.27
CA ASP A 137 5.00 8.90 -5.77
C ASP A 137 5.86 9.65 -6.81
N LEU A 138 6.73 8.94 -7.53
CA LEU A 138 7.46 9.51 -8.68
C LEU A 138 6.51 9.97 -9.78
N LYS A 139 5.53 9.16 -10.16
CA LYS A 139 4.54 9.54 -11.18
C LYS A 139 3.72 10.76 -10.77
N GLU A 140 3.40 10.90 -9.48
CA GLU A 140 2.67 12.05 -8.96
C GLU A 140 3.52 13.32 -8.92
N THR A 141 4.81 13.21 -8.59
CA THR A 141 5.71 14.36 -8.44
C THR A 141 6.40 14.79 -9.73
N ARG A 142 6.77 13.84 -10.60
CA ARG A 142 7.54 14.07 -11.83
C ARG A 142 6.73 13.82 -13.11
N GLY A 143 5.58 13.15 -12.99
CA GLY A 143 4.78 12.75 -14.13
C GLY A 143 5.25 11.43 -14.78
N VAL A 144 4.67 11.14 -15.94
CA VAL A 144 4.97 9.95 -16.75
C VAL A 144 5.46 10.43 -18.12
N LEU A 145 6.60 9.93 -18.60
CA LEU A 145 7.17 10.35 -19.89
C LEU A 145 6.29 9.90 -21.06
N LYS A 146 5.92 8.62 -21.08
CA LYS A 146 5.01 8.01 -22.06
C LYS A 146 4.15 6.96 -21.38
N LYS A 147 2.89 6.80 -21.82
CA LYS A 147 2.00 5.74 -21.31
C LYS A 147 1.07 5.23 -22.40
N ASN A 148 0.71 3.96 -22.30
CA ASN A 148 -0.40 3.35 -23.02
C ASN A 148 -1.23 2.52 -22.03
N PHE A 149 -2.09 1.63 -22.52
CA PHE A 149 -3.00 0.86 -21.68
C PHE A 149 -2.29 -0.16 -20.78
N SER A 150 -1.15 -0.68 -21.22
CA SER A 150 -0.48 -1.82 -20.56
C SER A 150 0.87 -1.49 -19.94
N ALA A 151 1.47 -0.34 -20.27
CA ALA A 151 2.77 0.06 -19.77
C ALA A 151 2.95 1.59 -19.64
N SER A 152 3.94 1.99 -18.84
CA SER A 152 4.36 3.37 -18.66
C SER A 152 5.87 3.48 -18.62
N LEU A 153 6.39 4.52 -19.27
CA LEU A 153 7.79 4.90 -19.23
C LEU A 153 7.94 6.07 -18.26
N ILE A 154 8.76 5.87 -17.23
CA ILE A 154 8.92 6.78 -16.09
C ILE A 154 10.40 7.14 -15.97
N ASP A 155 10.70 8.39 -15.64
CA ASP A 155 12.05 8.81 -15.27
C ASP A 155 12.29 8.54 -13.77
N LEU A 156 13.27 7.71 -13.45
CA LEU A 156 13.65 7.41 -12.06
C LEU A 156 14.59 8.46 -11.46
N GLY A 157 15.16 9.36 -12.28
CA GLY A 157 16.32 10.15 -11.94
C GLY A 157 17.63 9.44 -12.32
N ASP A 158 18.75 10.15 -12.12
CA ASP A 158 20.10 9.67 -12.39
C ASP A 158 20.29 9.12 -13.82
N ASP A 159 19.57 9.72 -14.78
CA ASP A 159 19.53 9.31 -16.18
C ASP A 159 19.05 7.85 -16.36
N VAL A 160 18.21 7.32 -15.46
CA VAL A 160 17.65 5.96 -15.55
C VAL A 160 16.14 6.00 -15.82
N LEU A 161 15.71 5.24 -16.83
CA LEU A 161 14.30 5.04 -17.14
C LEU A 161 13.73 3.79 -16.46
N CYS A 162 12.42 3.78 -16.22
CA CYS A 162 11.66 2.60 -15.84
C CYS A 162 10.54 2.32 -16.83
N LEU A 163 10.53 1.12 -17.41
CA LEU A 163 9.40 0.55 -18.12
C LEU A 163 8.53 -0.23 -17.11
N GLU A 164 7.45 0.40 -16.67
CA GLU A 164 6.47 -0.16 -15.74
C GLU A 164 5.37 -0.90 -16.49
N PHE A 165 5.18 -2.18 -16.17
CA PHE A 165 4.03 -2.97 -16.64
C PHE A 165 2.84 -2.79 -15.70
N HIS A 166 1.65 -2.65 -16.29
CA HIS A 166 0.39 -2.56 -15.55
C HIS A 166 -0.81 -3.14 -16.31
N SER A 167 -0.56 -4.01 -17.30
CA SER A 167 -1.61 -4.85 -17.91
C SER A 167 -2.23 -5.79 -16.88
N LYS A 168 -3.34 -6.45 -17.23
CA LYS A 168 -3.97 -7.43 -16.34
C LYS A 168 -2.96 -8.54 -15.97
N MET A 169 -2.63 -8.64 -14.68
CA MET A 169 -1.60 -9.55 -14.14
C MET A 169 -0.20 -9.34 -14.73
N ASN A 170 0.07 -8.17 -15.31
CA ASN A 170 1.30 -7.87 -16.03
C ASN A 170 1.61 -8.90 -17.14
N ALA A 171 0.58 -9.39 -17.82
CA ALA A 171 0.71 -10.27 -18.98
C ALA A 171 1.30 -9.51 -20.18
N LEU A 172 2.24 -10.15 -20.89
CA LEU A 172 2.88 -9.55 -22.06
C LEU A 172 1.90 -9.47 -23.23
N ASP A 173 1.72 -8.25 -23.76
CA ASP A 173 0.83 -7.93 -24.87
C ASP A 173 1.50 -6.91 -25.83
N PRO A 174 0.89 -6.64 -27.01
CA PRO A 174 1.46 -5.71 -27.99
C PRO A 174 1.73 -4.29 -27.45
N ASP A 175 0.94 -3.81 -26.48
CA ASP A 175 1.11 -2.48 -25.90
C ASP A 175 2.38 -2.42 -25.04
N ILE A 176 2.70 -3.49 -24.29
CA ILE A 176 3.97 -3.58 -23.58
C ILE A 176 5.16 -3.50 -24.56
N PHE A 177 5.09 -4.23 -25.68
CA PHE A 177 6.16 -4.20 -26.68
C PHE A 177 6.28 -2.83 -27.37
N ALA A 178 5.16 -2.18 -27.70
CA ALA A 178 5.16 -0.84 -28.27
C ALA A 178 5.80 0.20 -27.32
N MET A 179 5.53 0.09 -26.02
CA MET A 179 6.20 0.92 -25.02
C MET A 179 7.68 0.57 -24.87
N GLY A 180 8.04 -0.71 -25.01
CA GLY A 180 9.43 -1.17 -25.05
C GLY A 180 10.23 -0.52 -26.19
N TYR A 181 9.70 -0.50 -27.42
CA TYR A 181 10.33 0.23 -28.52
C TYR A 181 10.43 1.74 -28.23
N SER A 182 9.36 2.33 -27.68
CA SER A 182 9.39 3.74 -27.26
C SER A 182 10.44 4.03 -26.19
N ALA A 183 10.77 3.06 -25.34
CA ALA A 183 11.81 3.17 -24.31
C ALA A 183 13.21 3.07 -24.91
N LEU A 184 13.41 2.22 -25.92
CA LEU A 184 14.66 2.15 -26.67
C LEU A 184 14.97 3.47 -27.38
N GLU A 185 13.97 4.09 -28.01
CA GLU A 185 14.12 5.42 -28.63
C GLU A 185 14.49 6.51 -27.62
N GLU A 186 13.97 6.44 -26.38
CA GLU A 186 14.38 7.38 -25.33
C GLU A 186 15.82 7.10 -24.86
N LEU A 187 16.22 5.83 -24.69
CA LEU A 187 17.58 5.47 -24.33
C LEU A 187 18.63 6.06 -25.29
N GLU A 188 18.35 6.06 -26.59
CA GLU A 188 19.24 6.64 -27.60
C GLU A 188 19.48 8.15 -27.43
N LYS A 189 18.64 8.85 -26.65
CA LYS A 189 18.80 10.28 -26.34
C LYS A 189 19.80 10.57 -25.21
N GLY A 190 20.42 9.55 -24.63
CA GLY A 190 21.51 9.70 -23.66
C GLY A 190 21.21 9.28 -22.22
N TYR A 191 20.13 8.52 -21.98
CA TYR A 191 19.90 7.91 -20.66
C TYR A 191 20.95 6.82 -20.38
N ALA A 192 21.36 6.70 -19.12
CA ALA A 192 22.35 5.74 -18.65
C ALA A 192 21.82 4.29 -18.62
N GLY A 193 20.50 4.09 -18.48
CA GLY A 193 19.93 2.75 -18.44
C GLY A 193 18.41 2.68 -18.39
N LEU A 194 17.90 1.46 -18.53
CA LEU A 194 16.48 1.13 -18.44
C LEU A 194 16.27 -0.01 -17.46
N VAL A 195 15.40 0.22 -16.48
CA VAL A 195 14.87 -0.79 -15.56
C VAL A 195 13.52 -1.26 -16.10
N ILE A 196 13.35 -2.57 -16.24
CA ILE A 196 12.03 -3.17 -16.49
C ILE A 196 11.52 -3.68 -15.15
N GLY A 197 10.43 -3.12 -14.63
CA GLY A 197 9.99 -3.40 -13.28
C GLY A 197 8.64 -2.79 -12.95
N ASN A 198 7.93 -3.33 -11.97
CA ASN A 198 6.70 -2.75 -11.44
C ASN A 198 6.59 -3.05 -9.94
N GLN A 199 5.69 -2.35 -9.26
CA GLN A 199 5.39 -2.54 -7.83
C GLN A 199 4.03 -3.22 -7.62
N GLY A 200 3.62 -4.06 -8.58
CA GLY A 200 2.44 -4.92 -8.47
C GLY A 200 2.75 -6.26 -7.82
N GLU A 201 1.71 -7.06 -7.55
CA GLU A 201 1.84 -8.38 -6.90
C GLU A 201 2.68 -9.37 -7.72
N ASN A 202 2.56 -9.31 -9.05
CA ASN A 202 3.29 -10.18 -9.97
C ASN A 202 4.19 -9.33 -10.86
N PHE A 203 5.45 -9.71 -11.06
CA PHE A 203 6.27 -9.06 -12.09
C PHE A 203 5.66 -9.23 -13.48
N SER A 204 5.33 -10.47 -13.85
CA SER A 204 4.58 -10.83 -15.06
C SER A 204 4.08 -12.28 -14.95
N VAL A 205 2.88 -12.57 -15.46
CA VAL A 205 2.40 -13.97 -15.64
C VAL A 205 2.82 -14.58 -16.98
N GLY A 206 3.70 -13.90 -17.74
CA GLY A 206 4.19 -14.35 -19.04
C GLY A 206 3.32 -13.87 -20.20
N ALA A 207 3.49 -14.52 -21.35
CA ALA A 207 2.74 -14.16 -22.56
C ALA A 207 1.25 -14.50 -22.40
N ASN A 208 0.38 -13.60 -22.86
CA ASN A 208 -1.04 -13.91 -22.95
C ASN A 208 -1.25 -15.06 -23.96
N VAL A 209 -1.51 -16.26 -23.45
CA VAL A 209 -1.60 -17.51 -24.25
C VAL A 209 -2.62 -17.37 -25.39
N PHE A 210 -3.70 -16.63 -25.19
CA PHE A 210 -4.69 -16.37 -26.24
C PHE A 210 -4.10 -15.58 -27.42
N ASN A 211 -3.28 -14.57 -27.13
CA ASN A 211 -2.59 -13.79 -28.17
C ASN A 211 -1.54 -14.63 -28.91
N VAL A 212 -0.83 -15.51 -28.19
CA VAL A 212 0.15 -16.43 -28.80
C VAL A 212 -0.54 -17.42 -29.74
N VAL A 213 -1.68 -17.99 -29.32
CA VAL A 213 -2.48 -18.90 -30.15
C VAL A 213 -3.02 -18.19 -31.39
N MET A 214 -3.60 -17.00 -31.23
CA MET A 214 -4.11 -16.21 -32.36
C MET A 214 -3.00 -15.79 -33.34
N ALA A 215 -1.82 -15.41 -32.86
CA ALA A 215 -0.68 -15.08 -33.72
C ALA A 215 -0.18 -16.31 -34.49
N ALA A 216 -0.12 -17.47 -33.83
CA ALA A 216 0.25 -18.74 -34.45
C ALA A 216 -0.76 -19.20 -35.51
N GLU A 217 -2.07 -19.10 -35.24
CA GLU A 217 -3.13 -19.43 -36.19
C GLU A 217 -3.09 -18.52 -37.43
N ASN A 218 -2.79 -17.24 -37.24
CA ASN A 218 -2.68 -16.25 -38.32
C ASN A 218 -1.28 -16.17 -38.97
N LYS A 219 -0.35 -17.06 -38.58
CA LYS A 219 1.03 -17.12 -39.09
C LYS A 219 1.79 -15.78 -39.00
N MET A 220 1.51 -14.99 -37.97
CA MET A 220 2.19 -13.72 -37.74
C MET A 220 3.43 -13.98 -36.86
N TRP A 221 4.55 -14.29 -37.52
CA TRP A 221 5.82 -14.68 -36.88
C TRP A 221 6.86 -13.55 -36.78
N GLY A 222 6.46 -12.31 -37.10
CA GLY A 222 7.35 -11.14 -37.22
C GLY A 222 7.05 -10.08 -36.18
#